data_AF-A0A444J7H7-F1
#
_entry.id   AF-A0A444J7H7-F1
#
_cell.length_a   1.000
_cell.length_b   1.000
_cell.length_c   1.000
_cell.angle_alpha   90.00
_cell.angle_beta   90.00
_cell.angle_gamma   90.00
#
_symmetry.space_group_name_H-M   'P 1'
#
loop_
_entity.id
_entity.type
_entity.pdbx_description
1 polymer ?
#
loop_
_entity_poly.entity_id
_entity_poly.type
_entity_poly.pdbx_seq_one_letter_code
_entity_poly.pdbx_strand_id
1 'polypeptide(L)'
;MKKDSMLRLKKEEDYNQKIIQLIYSCPRNQKKTNCPLEDIRTKDFNQKIKWLKNLSLATKKSIYQYHLICYLKKKSTTGEIFLNIPQKENRDVTVSRKSKSMASKCKKKLSCLKGGEREICEAKKCILESALYVIFNDQKCCNYHYSIGGDSFCGCPVRKEIFKKYEI
;
A
#
# COMPACT_ATOMS: atom_id res chain seq x y z
N MET A 1 21.92 20.56 8.53
CA MET A 1 22.62 19.36 8.02
C MET A 1 22.47 18.10 8.90
N LYS A 2 22.47 18.16 10.25
CA LYS A 2 22.34 16.94 11.09
C LYS A 2 20.95 16.26 11.07
N LYS A 3 19.86 17.04 10.93
CA LYS A 3 18.47 16.51 10.95
C LYS A 3 18.13 15.60 9.75
N ASP A 4 18.59 15.94 8.55
CA ASP A 4 18.29 15.16 7.33
C ASP A 4 18.99 13.80 7.32
N SER A 5 20.22 13.75 7.84
CA SER A 5 20.97 12.50 8.02
C SER A 5 20.27 11.56 9.01
N MET A 6 19.81 12.09 10.15
CA MET A 6 19.09 11.30 11.16
C MET A 6 17.76 10.74 10.63
N LEU A 7 17.01 11.53 9.85
CA LEU A 7 15.77 11.09 9.22
C LEU A 7 16.01 9.99 8.18
N ARG A 8 17.11 10.08 7.42
CA ARG A 8 17.49 9.07 6.44
C ARG A 8 17.84 7.74 7.10
N LEU A 9 18.61 7.76 8.19
CA LEU A 9 18.97 6.56 8.95
C LEU A 9 17.74 5.85 9.52
N LYS A 10 16.80 6.60 10.11
CA LYS A 10 15.53 6.04 10.61
C LYS A 10 14.72 5.33 9.51
N LYS A 11 14.67 5.92 8.31
CA LYS A 11 13.97 5.33 7.16
C LYS A 11 14.67 4.05 6.68
N GLU A 12 15.99 4.02 6.66
CA GLU A 12 16.74 2.83 6.26
C GLU A 12 16.54 1.66 7.23
N GLU A 13 16.51 1.94 8.54
CA GLU A 13 16.28 0.93 9.57
C GLU A 13 14.87 0.32 9.49
N ASP A 14 13.84 1.14 9.22
CA ASP A 14 12.47 0.69 8.97
C ASP A 14 12.39 -0.32 7.80
N TYR A 15 13.10 -0.05 6.70
CA TYR A 15 13.14 -1.00 5.58
C TYR A 15 13.91 -2.29 5.91
N ASN A 16 14.99 -2.21 6.69
CA ASN A 16 15.74 -3.41 7.10
C ASN A 16 14.82 -4.37 7.86
N GLN A 17 14.10 -3.86 8.87
CA GLN A 17 13.18 -4.66 9.68
C GLN A 17 12.07 -5.30 8.83
N LYS A 18 11.45 -4.50 7.94
CA LYS A 18 10.41 -4.99 7.02
C LYS A 18 10.91 -6.09 6.08
N ILE A 19 12.11 -5.93 5.51
CA ILE A 19 12.67 -6.93 4.60
C ILE A 19 13.04 -8.21 5.35
N ILE A 20 13.60 -8.11 6.57
CA ILE A 20 13.85 -9.29 7.41
C ILE A 20 12.55 -10.07 7.66
N GLN A 21 11.49 -9.39 8.09
CA GLN A 21 10.18 -10.03 8.30
C GLN A 21 9.68 -10.74 7.03
N LEU A 22 9.84 -10.09 5.86
CA LEU A 22 9.47 -10.70 4.57
C LEU A 22 10.31 -11.94 4.24
N ILE A 23 11.62 -11.92 4.49
CA ILE A 23 12.51 -13.07 4.23
C ILE A 23 12.04 -14.29 5.01
N TYR A 24 11.65 -14.12 6.28
CA TYR A 24 11.16 -15.22 7.12
C TYR A 24 9.72 -15.63 6.82
N SER A 25 8.87 -14.71 6.36
CA SER A 25 7.46 -14.98 6.04
C SER A 25 7.25 -15.53 4.62
N CYS A 26 8.25 -15.42 3.74
CA CYS A 26 8.14 -15.86 2.35
C CYS A 26 8.16 -17.39 2.25
N PRO A 27 7.11 -18.04 1.72
CA PRO A 27 7.01 -19.50 1.68
C PRO A 27 8.11 -20.12 0.81
N ARG A 28 8.76 -21.16 1.33
CA ARG A 28 9.98 -21.75 0.72
C ARG A 28 9.74 -22.46 -0.61
N ASN A 29 8.55 -23.03 -0.77
CA ASN A 29 8.12 -23.79 -1.93
C ASN A 29 7.73 -22.92 -3.14
N GLN A 30 7.70 -21.59 -3.01
CA GLN A 30 7.34 -20.68 -4.10
C GLN A 30 8.57 -20.09 -4.79
N LYS A 31 9.36 -20.94 -5.44
CA LYS A 31 10.47 -20.47 -6.28
C LYS A 31 9.90 -19.70 -7.47
N LYS A 32 10.10 -18.38 -7.46
CA LYS A 32 9.87 -17.53 -8.63
C LYS A 32 11.20 -17.26 -9.30
N THR A 33 11.27 -17.51 -10.60
CA THR A 33 12.36 -17.03 -11.45
C THR A 33 12.42 -15.50 -11.26
N ASN A 34 13.52 -14.98 -10.70
CA ASN A 34 13.77 -13.56 -10.38
C ASN A 34 13.26 -13.03 -9.04
N CYS A 35 13.08 -13.88 -8.01
CA CYS A 35 12.88 -13.37 -6.65
C CYS A 35 14.14 -12.66 -6.13
N PRO A 36 14.08 -11.38 -5.73
CA PRO A 36 15.25 -10.65 -5.23
C PRO A 36 15.75 -11.14 -3.86
N LEU A 37 14.99 -12.03 -3.21
CA LEU A 37 15.36 -12.65 -1.94
C LEU A 37 15.86 -14.10 -2.10
N GLU A 38 15.99 -14.63 -3.31
CA GLU A 38 16.31 -16.05 -3.53
C GLU A 38 17.64 -16.44 -2.85
N ASP A 39 18.71 -15.70 -3.11
CA ASP A 39 20.05 -16.03 -2.62
C ASP A 39 20.24 -15.77 -1.12
N ILE A 40 19.45 -14.87 -0.54
CA ILE A 40 19.60 -14.45 0.86
C ILE A 40 18.70 -15.23 1.82
N ARG A 41 17.64 -15.87 1.33
CA ARG A 41 16.63 -16.53 2.18
C ARG A 41 17.21 -17.66 3.03
N THR A 42 18.13 -18.43 2.46
CA THR A 42 18.76 -19.60 3.10
C THR A 42 19.94 -19.24 3.99
N LYS A 43 20.43 -18.00 3.92
CA LYS A 43 21.55 -17.51 4.71
C LYS A 43 21.18 -17.34 6.18
N ASP A 44 22.16 -17.33 7.07
CA ASP A 44 21.90 -17.05 8.48
C ASP A 44 21.52 -15.59 8.73
N PHE A 45 21.11 -15.27 9.96
CA PHE A 45 20.66 -13.94 10.33
C PHE A 45 21.76 -12.88 10.15
N ASN A 46 23.01 -13.17 10.51
CA ASN A 46 24.11 -12.22 10.40
C ASN A 46 24.44 -11.92 8.94
N GLN A 47 24.41 -12.95 8.09
CA GLN A 47 24.57 -12.80 6.64
C GLN A 47 23.45 -11.95 6.02
N LYS A 48 22.20 -12.12 6.46
CA LYS A 48 21.05 -11.29 6.04
C LYS A 48 21.24 -9.83 6.42
N ILE A 49 21.67 -9.54 7.65
CA ILE A 49 21.93 -8.17 8.10
C ILE A 49 23.09 -7.54 7.32
N LYS A 50 24.19 -8.28 7.10
CA LYS A 50 25.32 -7.80 6.29
C LYS A 50 24.90 -7.47 4.86
N TRP A 51 24.10 -8.34 4.24
CA TRP A 51 23.54 -8.10 2.91
C TRP A 51 22.68 -6.83 2.87
N LEU A 52 21.75 -6.66 3.82
CA LEU A 52 20.91 -5.45 3.91
C LEU A 52 21.72 -4.17 4.08
N LYS A 53 22.80 -4.18 4.87
CA LYS A 53 23.68 -3.02 5.05
C LYS A 53 24.37 -2.59 3.75
N ASN A 54 24.62 -3.52 2.85
CA ASN A 54 25.27 -3.25 1.55
C ASN A 54 24.29 -2.76 0.47
N LEU A 55 22.99 -2.76 0.74
CA LEU A 55 21.98 -2.30 -0.22
C LEU A 55 21.73 -0.79 -0.10
N SER A 56 21.55 -0.14 -1.25
CA SER A 56 21.04 1.23 -1.29
C SER A 56 19.58 1.28 -0.78
N LEU A 57 19.16 2.43 -0.24
CA LEU A 57 17.77 2.65 0.16
C LEU A 57 16.79 2.45 -1.01
N ALA A 58 17.17 2.81 -2.23
CA ALA A 58 16.33 2.61 -3.43
C ALA A 58 16.14 1.12 -3.73
N THR A 59 17.18 0.31 -3.58
CA THR A 59 17.13 -1.15 -3.73
C THR A 59 16.24 -1.77 -2.66
N LYS A 60 16.40 -1.38 -1.39
CA LYS A 60 15.55 -1.84 -0.27
C LYS A 60 14.06 -1.56 -0.53
N LYS A 61 13.74 -0.34 -1.00
CA LYS A 61 12.37 0.04 -1.38
C LYS A 61 11.82 -0.86 -2.47
N SER A 62 12.61 -1.12 -3.52
CA SER A 62 12.20 -1.94 -4.66
C SER A 62 11.94 -3.39 -4.23
N ILE A 63 12.80 -3.97 -3.39
CA ILE A 63 12.61 -5.31 -2.81
C ILE A 63 11.30 -5.37 -2.00
N TYR A 64 11.08 -4.40 -1.12
CA TYR A 64 9.88 -4.34 -0.31
C TYR A 64 8.61 -4.22 -1.17
N GLN A 65 8.63 -3.36 -2.19
CA GLN A 65 7.51 -3.19 -3.14
C GLN A 65 7.23 -4.47 -3.93
N TYR A 66 8.26 -5.13 -4.46
CA TYR A 66 8.13 -6.41 -5.17
C TYR A 66 7.42 -7.46 -4.30
N HIS A 67 7.84 -7.59 -3.03
CA HIS A 67 7.25 -8.58 -2.14
C HIS A 67 5.86 -8.21 -1.63
N LEU A 68 5.52 -6.93 -1.51
CA LEU A 68 4.13 -6.51 -1.29
C LEU A 68 3.22 -6.96 -2.44
N ILE A 69 3.63 -6.76 -3.69
CA ILE A 69 2.86 -7.22 -4.86
C ILE A 69 2.77 -8.74 -4.86
N CYS A 70 3.87 -9.44 -4.58
CA CYS A 70 3.89 -10.90 -4.49
C CYS A 70 2.92 -11.43 -3.44
N TYR A 71 2.89 -10.81 -2.26
CA TYR A 71 1.98 -11.16 -1.17
C TYR A 71 0.51 -10.91 -1.55
N LEU A 72 0.21 -9.77 -2.19
CA LEU A 72 -1.13 -9.44 -2.65
C LEU A 72 -1.64 -10.44 -3.72
N LYS A 73 -0.79 -10.83 -4.67
CA LYS A 73 -1.13 -11.83 -5.71
C LYS A 73 -1.45 -13.20 -5.11
N LYS A 74 -0.81 -13.58 -3.99
CA LYS A 74 -1.14 -14.85 -3.31
C LYS A 74 -2.58 -14.82 -2.78
N LYS A 75 -3.00 -13.71 -2.17
CA LYS A 75 -4.36 -13.56 -1.64
C LYS A 75 -5.44 -13.71 -2.70
N SER A 76 -5.19 -13.27 -3.93
CA SER A 76 -6.16 -13.45 -5.03
C SER A 76 -6.28 -14.89 -5.53
N THR A 77 -5.23 -15.72 -5.38
CA THR A 77 -5.22 -17.08 -5.92
C THR A 77 -5.71 -18.12 -4.92
N THR A 78 -5.54 -17.91 -3.61
CA THR A 78 -5.88 -18.92 -2.60
C THR A 78 -7.34 -18.93 -2.15
N GLY A 79 -8.22 -18.04 -2.65
CA GLY A 79 -9.65 -18.04 -2.28
C GLY A 79 -9.96 -17.80 -0.79
N GLU A 80 -8.96 -17.74 0.08
CA GLU A 80 -9.10 -17.47 1.51
C GLU A 80 -9.39 -15.98 1.74
N ILE A 81 -10.67 -15.65 1.63
CA ILE A 81 -11.27 -14.46 2.23
C ILE A 81 -11.57 -14.81 3.68
N PHE A 82 -10.67 -14.50 4.61
CA PHE A 82 -11.05 -14.11 5.97
C PHE A 82 -9.95 -13.22 6.54
N LEU A 83 -10.08 -11.92 6.31
CA LEU A 83 -9.72 -10.98 7.36
C LEU A 83 -11.06 -10.59 7.99
N ASN A 84 -11.23 -10.95 9.26
CA ASN A 84 -12.10 -10.20 10.16
C ASN A 84 -11.52 -8.79 10.23
N ILE A 85 -11.84 -7.99 9.21
CA ILE A 85 -11.59 -6.55 9.23
C ILE A 85 -12.60 -6.04 10.25
N PRO A 86 -12.14 -5.43 11.37
CA PRO A 86 -13.07 -4.86 12.34
C PRO A 86 -14.01 -3.93 11.59
N GLN A 87 -15.32 -4.16 11.72
CA GLN A 87 -16.33 -3.29 11.15
C GLN A 87 -16.06 -1.88 11.70
N LYS A 88 -15.46 -1.02 10.87
CA LYS A 88 -15.14 0.35 11.26
C LYS A 88 -16.48 1.05 11.32
N GLU A 89 -16.96 1.27 12.53
CA GLU A 89 -18.19 2.02 12.83
C GLU A 89 -18.28 3.28 11.96
N ASN A 90 -19.51 3.59 11.57
CA ASN A 90 -19.87 4.68 10.68
C ASN A 90 -19.38 6.03 11.27
N ARG A 91 -18.20 6.49 10.87
CA ARG A 91 -17.62 7.76 11.32
C ARG A 91 -17.95 8.85 10.32
N ASP A 92 -18.46 9.98 10.82
CA ASP A 92 -18.58 11.20 10.02
C ASP A 92 -17.19 11.67 9.58
N VAL A 93 -16.94 11.60 8.27
CA VAL A 93 -15.65 11.94 7.68
C VAL A 93 -15.65 13.39 7.24
N THR A 94 -14.71 14.19 7.77
CA THR A 94 -14.58 15.60 7.40
C THR A 94 -13.34 15.87 6.54
N VAL A 95 -13.55 16.61 5.44
CA VAL A 95 -12.49 17.01 4.50
C VAL A 95 -12.51 18.51 4.23
N SER A 96 -11.36 19.06 3.84
CA SER A 96 -11.17 20.47 3.55
C SER A 96 -12.03 20.96 2.38
N ARG A 97 -12.40 22.25 2.39
CA ARG A 97 -13.11 22.89 1.27
C ARG A 97 -12.32 22.77 -0.04
N LYS A 98 -10.99 22.87 0.03
CA LYS A 98 -10.08 22.72 -1.11
C LYS A 98 -10.20 21.34 -1.77
N SER A 99 -10.21 20.26 -0.98
CA SER A 99 -10.38 18.92 -1.54
C SER A 99 -11.76 18.72 -2.17
N LYS A 100 -12.81 19.29 -1.55
CA LYS A 100 -14.18 19.26 -2.12
C LYS A 100 -14.23 19.99 -3.47
N SER A 101 -13.62 21.17 -3.58
CA SER A 101 -13.62 21.93 -4.84
C SER A 101 -12.80 21.26 -5.94
N MET A 102 -11.65 20.65 -5.60
CA MET A 102 -10.85 19.86 -6.56
C MET A 102 -11.56 18.58 -7.02
N ALA A 103 -12.51 18.08 -6.24
CA ALA A 103 -13.37 16.94 -6.57
C ALA A 103 -14.62 17.33 -7.39
N SER A 104 -14.62 18.50 -8.06
CA SER A 104 -15.76 19.03 -8.82
C SER A 104 -16.29 18.08 -9.91
N LYS A 105 -15.45 17.19 -10.45
CA LYS A 105 -15.83 16.21 -11.47
C LYS A 105 -16.42 14.90 -10.89
N CYS A 106 -16.70 14.86 -9.59
CA CYS A 106 -17.18 13.65 -8.92
C CYS A 106 -18.66 13.35 -9.27
N LYS A 107 -18.88 12.37 -10.14
CA LYS A 107 -20.23 11.88 -10.50
C LYS A 107 -21.04 11.34 -9.32
N LYS A 108 -20.38 10.92 -8.23
CA LYS A 108 -21.04 10.39 -7.02
C LYS A 108 -21.42 11.47 -6.00
N LYS A 109 -21.34 12.76 -6.34
CA LYS A 109 -21.69 13.88 -5.43
C LYS A 109 -21.03 13.76 -4.05
N LEU A 110 -19.76 13.33 -4.01
CA LEU A 110 -18.99 13.11 -2.79
C LEU A 110 -19.60 12.08 -1.81
N SER A 111 -20.33 11.08 -2.30
CA SER A 111 -20.94 10.01 -1.49
C SER A 111 -19.99 9.37 -0.49
N CYS A 112 -18.69 9.27 -0.81
CA CYS A 112 -17.66 8.76 0.09
C CYS A 112 -17.52 9.51 1.44
N LEU A 113 -18.16 10.66 1.61
CA LEU A 113 -18.22 11.39 2.89
C LEU A 113 -19.34 10.90 3.80
N LYS A 114 -20.31 10.14 3.30
CA LYS A 114 -21.47 9.64 4.05
C LYS A 114 -21.19 8.38 4.88
N GLY A 115 -19.98 7.83 4.81
CA GLY A 115 -19.54 6.72 5.67
C GLY A 115 -20.09 5.32 5.35
N GLY A 116 -20.92 5.15 4.31
CA GLY A 116 -21.45 3.82 3.95
C GLY A 116 -20.40 2.88 3.34
N GLU A 117 -20.34 1.63 3.80
CA GLU A 117 -19.40 0.59 3.32
C GLU A 117 -19.40 0.41 1.80
N ARG A 118 -20.58 0.57 1.17
CA ARG A 118 -20.75 0.40 -0.29
C ARG A 118 -20.37 1.64 -1.10
N GLU A 119 -20.18 2.78 -0.45
CA GLU A 119 -19.95 4.06 -1.12
C GLU A 119 -18.47 4.43 -1.25
N ILE A 120 -17.59 3.69 -0.57
CA ILE A 120 -16.16 3.98 -0.46
C ILE A 120 -15.36 2.81 -1.05
N CYS A 121 -14.49 3.08 -2.03
CA CYS A 121 -13.53 2.08 -2.51
C CYS A 121 -12.53 1.76 -1.39
N GLU A 122 -12.23 0.49 -1.15
CA GLU A 122 -11.26 0.09 -0.13
C GLU A 122 -9.86 0.57 -0.53
N ALA A 123 -9.25 1.45 0.27
CA ALA A 123 -7.91 1.94 -0.02
C ALA A 123 -6.88 1.03 0.64
N LYS A 124 -6.05 0.38 -0.16
CA LYS A 124 -5.01 -0.53 0.34
C LYS A 124 -3.70 0.20 0.64
N LYS A 125 -3.34 1.19 -0.18
CA LYS A 125 -2.06 1.92 -0.04
C LYS A 125 -2.06 3.25 -0.79
N CYS A 126 -1.32 4.23 -0.28
CA CYS A 126 -0.97 5.43 -1.04
C CYS A 126 0.33 5.20 -1.86
N ILE A 127 0.28 5.42 -3.16
CA ILE A 127 1.41 5.28 -4.08
C ILE A 127 1.80 6.68 -4.57
N LEU A 128 3.05 7.07 -4.29
CA LEU A 128 3.71 8.27 -4.84
C LEU A 128 2.96 9.59 -4.65
N GLU A 129 2.38 9.83 -3.46
CA GLU A 129 1.60 11.03 -3.05
C GLU A 129 0.39 11.41 -3.94
N SER A 130 0.32 10.83 -5.13
CA SER A 130 -0.49 11.23 -6.27
C SER A 130 -1.60 10.23 -6.57
N ALA A 131 -1.58 9.04 -5.97
CA ALA A 131 -2.59 8.01 -6.20
C ALA A 131 -2.83 7.13 -4.97
N LEU A 132 -4.05 6.64 -4.82
CA LEU A 132 -4.37 5.53 -3.91
C LEU A 132 -4.54 4.25 -4.73
N TYR A 133 -3.87 3.18 -4.32
CA TYR A 133 -4.20 1.83 -4.74
C TYR A 133 -5.49 1.40 -4.02
N VAL A 134 -6.51 1.07 -4.80
CA VAL A 134 -7.85 0.78 -4.29
C VAL A 134 -8.35 -0.56 -4.80
N ILE A 135 -9.12 -1.28 -3.98
CA ILE A 135 -10.02 -2.31 -4.48
C ILE A 135 -11.32 -1.61 -4.85
N PHE A 136 -11.63 -1.64 -6.14
CA PHE A 136 -12.84 -1.02 -6.66
C PHE A 136 -14.02 -1.95 -6.43
N ASN A 137 -15.07 -1.45 -5.78
CA ASN A 137 -16.34 -2.16 -5.68
C ASN A 137 -17.18 -1.76 -6.89
N ASP A 138 -17.47 -2.71 -7.78
CA ASP A 138 -17.98 -2.57 -9.16
C ASP A 138 -19.30 -1.78 -9.34
N GLN A 139 -19.87 -1.21 -8.28
CA GLN A 139 -21.23 -0.72 -8.31
C GLN A 139 -21.42 0.58 -9.12
N LYS A 140 -20.41 1.48 -9.22
CA LYS A 140 -20.51 2.72 -10.04
C LYS A 140 -19.13 3.30 -10.39
N CYS A 141 -18.91 3.64 -11.67
CA CYS A 141 -17.68 4.30 -12.16
C CYS A 141 -17.43 5.65 -11.45
N CYS A 142 -16.20 5.85 -10.94
CA CYS A 142 -15.73 7.13 -10.44
C CYS A 142 -14.83 7.77 -11.50
N ASN A 143 -15.03 9.04 -11.87
CA ASN A 143 -14.18 9.71 -12.86
C ASN A 143 -12.72 9.89 -12.42
N TYR A 144 -12.42 9.65 -11.15
CA TYR A 144 -11.06 9.68 -10.60
C TYR A 144 -10.44 8.29 -10.49
N HIS A 145 -11.16 7.24 -10.89
CA HIS A 145 -10.64 5.89 -11.01
C HIS A 145 -9.93 5.72 -12.35
N TYR A 146 -8.82 5.01 -12.32
CA TYR A 146 -8.09 4.58 -13.51
C TYR A 146 -7.36 3.28 -13.21
N SER A 147 -7.09 2.50 -14.25
CA SER A 147 -6.42 1.20 -14.14
C SER A 147 -5.09 1.20 -14.89
N ILE A 148 -4.07 0.57 -14.32
CA ILE A 148 -2.74 0.40 -14.94
C ILE A 148 -2.32 -1.05 -14.72
N GLY A 149 -2.09 -1.80 -15.79
CA GLY A 149 -1.61 -3.19 -15.69
C GLY A 149 -2.56 -4.14 -14.93
N GLY A 150 -3.87 -3.89 -14.98
CA GLY A 150 -4.88 -4.67 -14.24
C GLY A 150 -5.11 -4.21 -12.80
N ASP A 151 -4.25 -3.36 -12.25
CA ASP A 151 -4.41 -2.77 -10.92
C ASP A 151 -5.33 -1.54 -10.98
N SER A 152 -6.08 -1.29 -9.90
CA SER A 152 -7.00 -0.15 -9.78
C SER A 152 -6.46 0.96 -8.88
N PHE A 153 -6.58 2.19 -9.36
CA PHE A 153 -6.08 3.38 -8.68
C PHE A 153 -7.17 4.45 -8.57
N CYS A 154 -7.05 5.30 -7.55
CA CYS A 154 -7.93 6.43 -7.31
C CYS A 154 -7.12 7.72 -7.14
N GLY A 155 -7.35 8.66 -8.04
CA GLY A 155 -6.77 10.01 -8.00
C GLY A 155 -7.59 11.03 -7.21
N CYS A 156 -8.74 10.64 -6.64
CA CYS A 156 -9.72 11.55 -6.05
C CYS A 156 -9.09 12.35 -4.89
N PRO A 157 -9.11 13.69 -4.93
CA PRO A 157 -8.50 14.52 -3.89
C PRO A 157 -9.20 14.33 -2.54
N VAL A 158 -10.53 14.16 -2.54
CA VAL A 158 -11.28 13.84 -1.32
C VAL A 158 -10.85 12.49 -0.76
N ARG A 159 -10.81 11.42 -1.57
CA ARG A 159 -10.40 10.09 -1.08
C ARG A 159 -8.98 10.09 -0.53
N LYS A 160 -8.06 10.82 -1.16
CA LYS A 160 -6.68 11.01 -0.67
C LYS A 160 -6.66 11.68 0.71
N GLU A 161 -7.44 12.73 0.91
CA GLU A 161 -7.51 13.39 2.21
C GLU A 161 -8.09 12.48 3.28
N ILE A 162 -9.16 11.74 2.96
CA ILE A 162 -9.75 10.74 3.88
C ILE A 162 -8.71 9.70 4.29
N PHE A 163 -8.01 9.10 3.33
CA PHE A 163 -6.99 8.10 3.60
C PHE A 163 -5.86 8.66 4.46
N LYS A 164 -5.39 9.89 4.17
CA LYS A 164 -4.34 10.55 4.96
C LYS A 164 -4.76 10.86 6.40
N LYS A 165 -6.03 11.20 6.63
CA LYS A 165 -6.55 11.59 7.96
C LYS A 165 -6.96 10.39 8.81
N TYR A 166 -7.58 9.40 8.20
CA TYR A 166 -8.31 8.35 8.92
C TYR A 166 -7.78 6.93 8.64
N GLU A 167 -6.85 6.78 7.69
CA GLU A 167 -6.36 5.48 7.23
C GLU A 167 -7.52 4.52 6.88
N ILE A 168 -8.51 5.08 6.18
CA ILE A 168 -9.67 4.39 5.60
C ILE A 168 -9.51 4.40 4.10
#